data_AF-A0A6J4KH44-F1
#
_entry.id   AF-A0A6J4KH44-F1
#
_cell.length_a   1.000
_cell.length_b   1.000
_cell.length_c   1.000
_cell.angle_alpha   90.00
_cell.angle_beta   90.00
_cell.angle_gamma   90.00
#
_symmetry.space_group_name_H-M   'P 1'
#
loop_
_entity.id
_entity.type
_entity.pdbx_description
1 polymer ?
#
loop_
_entity_poly.entity_id
_entity_poly.type
_entity_poly.pdbx_seq_one_letter_code
_entity_poly.pdbx_strand_id
1 'polypeptide(L)'
;GRVAAAEGWTPDRVAGKTPTGKREGWWGMSANGDAFLEELLTWRELSYNTAFYVDRHDAFESLPPWAQTTLAQHAGDPRAEIFSLEELEAGATYDALWNATQGQLREDGRIHNYLRILWGKKFLEWTPRPEDALAAMLAINNRWALDGRNPNSTSGITWVMGRYDRPWGPERPVIGKVRPMSSEATARKVNVTRYIERYTALLPARAETERPRDKGASKGAGTSGEDVLPPT
;
A
#
# COMPACT_ATOMS: atom_id res chain seq x y z
N GLY A 1 -31.02 6.32 1.21
CA GLY A 1 -30.20 6.06 -0.01
C GLY A 1 -30.57 4.71 -0.61
N ARG A 2 -30.20 4.44 -1.87
CA ARG A 2 -30.60 3.21 -2.60
C ARG A 2 -30.23 1.90 -1.86
N VAL A 3 -29.06 1.84 -1.21
CA VAL A 3 -28.62 0.68 -0.42
C VAL A 3 -29.54 0.43 0.78
N ALA A 4 -29.81 1.47 1.59
CA ALA A 4 -30.71 1.35 2.73
C ALA A 4 -32.14 0.91 2.32
N ALA A 5 -32.64 1.40 1.18
CA ALA A 5 -33.93 0.97 0.64
C ALA A 5 -33.91 -0.50 0.20
N ALA A 6 -32.85 -0.95 -0.48
CA ALA A 6 -32.69 -2.33 -0.90
C ALA A 6 -32.57 -3.31 0.29
N GLU A 7 -31.96 -2.88 1.39
CA GLU A 7 -31.84 -3.64 2.64
C GLU A 7 -33.08 -3.50 3.56
N GLY A 8 -34.10 -2.75 3.14
CA GLY A 8 -35.31 -2.47 3.93
C GLY A 8 -35.02 -1.79 5.28
N TRP A 9 -33.92 -1.05 5.35
CA TRP A 9 -33.40 -0.49 6.59
C TRP A 9 -34.04 0.85 6.94
N THR A 10 -34.36 1.03 8.23
CA THR A 10 -34.86 2.27 8.81
C THR A 10 -34.03 2.67 10.03
N PRO A 11 -33.96 3.97 10.40
CA PRO A 11 -33.25 4.42 11.59
C PRO A 11 -33.71 3.73 12.90
N ASP A 12 -34.97 3.29 12.97
CA ASP A 12 -35.51 2.56 14.12
C ASP A 12 -34.75 1.26 14.43
N ARG A 13 -34.06 0.68 13.45
CA ARG A 13 -33.25 -0.53 13.65
C ARG A 13 -32.04 -0.31 14.56
N VAL A 14 -31.60 0.93 14.73
CA VAL A 14 -30.48 1.31 15.62
C VAL A 14 -30.93 2.22 16.77
N ALA A 15 -32.10 2.85 16.68
CA ALA A 15 -32.64 3.70 17.72
C ALA A 15 -32.75 2.96 19.06
N GLY A 16 -32.21 3.57 20.12
CA GLY A 16 -32.23 3.01 21.48
C GLY A 16 -31.29 1.84 21.74
N LYS A 17 -30.51 1.38 20.74
CA LYS A 17 -29.46 0.37 20.96
C LYS A 17 -28.22 1.01 21.55
N THR A 18 -27.62 0.34 22.54
CA THR A 18 -26.31 0.70 23.07
C THR A 18 -25.22 0.25 22.10
N PRO A 19 -24.32 1.15 21.65
CA PRO A 19 -23.16 0.78 20.86
C PRO A 19 -22.32 -0.30 21.54
N THR A 20 -22.09 -1.43 20.86
CA THR A 20 -21.34 -2.58 21.42
C THR A 20 -19.91 -2.69 20.90
N GLY A 21 -19.51 -1.83 19.94
CA GLY A 21 -18.20 -1.90 19.29
C GLY A 21 -17.99 -3.11 18.38
N LYS A 22 -19.05 -3.88 18.09
CA LYS A 22 -18.99 -5.00 17.13
C LYS A 22 -18.85 -4.47 15.71
N ARG A 23 -17.96 -5.10 14.92
CA ARG A 23 -17.73 -4.77 13.50
C ARG A 23 -18.88 -5.17 12.58
N GLU A 24 -19.72 -6.10 13.02
CA GLU A 24 -20.82 -6.64 12.23
C GLU A 24 -22.10 -6.73 13.08
N GLY A 25 -23.25 -6.61 12.41
CA GLY A 25 -24.57 -6.73 13.00
C GLY A 25 -25.06 -5.45 13.68
N TRP A 26 -24.26 -4.37 13.69
CA TRP A 26 -24.67 -3.10 14.30
C TRP A 26 -25.85 -2.48 13.55
N TRP A 27 -25.73 -2.36 12.22
CA TRP A 27 -26.77 -1.74 11.41
C TRP A 27 -27.98 -2.67 11.22
N GLY A 28 -27.79 -3.98 11.38
CA GLY A 28 -28.84 -4.95 11.15
C GLY A 28 -29.23 -5.04 9.67
N MET A 29 -28.26 -4.89 8.78
CA MET A 29 -28.36 -5.21 7.36
C MET A 29 -27.70 -6.56 7.06
N SER A 30 -27.67 -6.96 5.78
CA SER A 30 -26.81 -8.03 5.31
C SER A 30 -25.32 -7.73 5.60
N ALA A 31 -24.46 -8.75 5.60
CA ALA A 31 -23.01 -8.56 5.78
C ALA A 31 -22.42 -7.55 4.78
N ASN A 32 -22.93 -7.53 3.54
CA ASN A 32 -22.52 -6.57 2.51
C ASN A 32 -23.03 -5.15 2.81
N GLY A 33 -24.27 -5.02 3.28
CA GLY A 33 -24.85 -3.74 3.68
C GLY A 33 -24.12 -3.13 4.87
N ASP A 34 -23.85 -3.93 5.91
CA ASP A 34 -23.09 -3.54 7.09
C ASP A 34 -21.67 -3.10 6.71
N ALA A 35 -20.94 -3.90 5.90
CA ALA A 35 -19.60 -3.56 5.44
C ALA A 35 -19.59 -2.27 4.59
N PHE A 36 -20.60 -2.07 3.74
CA PHE A 36 -20.72 -0.85 2.95
C PHE A 36 -20.93 0.39 3.84
N LEU A 37 -21.81 0.31 4.85
CA LEU A 37 -22.04 1.43 5.77
C LEU A 37 -20.84 1.69 6.68
N GLU A 38 -20.10 0.66 7.06
CA GLU A 38 -18.86 0.82 7.83
C GLU A 38 -17.83 1.65 7.06
N GLU A 39 -17.61 1.35 5.78
CA GLU A 39 -16.72 2.14 4.91
C GLU A 39 -17.28 3.56 4.66
N LEU A 40 -18.58 3.67 4.36
CA LEU A 40 -19.19 4.94 3.96
C LEU A 40 -19.37 5.92 5.12
N LEU A 41 -19.69 5.43 6.32
CA LEU A 41 -19.97 6.24 7.49
C LEU A 41 -18.78 6.20 8.45
N THR A 42 -18.44 5.03 9.01
CA THR A 42 -17.42 4.95 10.07
C THR A 42 -16.06 5.43 9.57
N TRP A 43 -15.51 4.83 8.51
CA TRP A 43 -14.18 5.18 8.02
C TRP A 43 -14.11 6.58 7.41
N ARG A 44 -15.13 6.97 6.63
CA ARG A 44 -15.18 8.31 6.07
C ARG A 44 -15.26 9.37 7.16
N GLU A 45 -16.22 9.29 8.07
CA GLU A 45 -16.41 10.32 9.11
C GLU A 45 -15.24 10.33 10.11
N LEU A 46 -14.64 9.18 10.42
CA LEU A 46 -13.41 9.12 11.22
C LEU A 46 -12.26 9.91 10.56
N SER A 47 -12.16 9.81 9.24
CA SER A 47 -11.15 10.54 8.47
C SER A 47 -11.36 12.05 8.53
N TYR A 48 -12.61 12.52 8.38
CA TYR A 48 -12.95 13.95 8.54
C TYR A 48 -12.76 14.43 9.97
N ASN A 49 -13.14 13.62 10.96
CA ASN A 49 -12.90 13.91 12.37
C ASN A 49 -11.42 14.13 12.65
N THR A 50 -10.55 13.27 12.14
CA THR A 50 -9.10 13.41 12.33
C THR A 50 -8.55 14.62 11.59
N ALA A 51 -9.00 14.90 10.37
CA ALA A 51 -8.59 16.11 9.66
C ALA A 51 -9.03 17.41 10.36
N PHE A 52 -10.12 17.36 11.13
CA PHE A 52 -10.62 18.49 11.90
C PHE A 52 -9.87 18.70 13.23
N TYR A 53 -9.58 17.61 13.96
CA TYR A 53 -9.01 17.71 15.32
C TYR A 53 -7.50 17.54 15.40
N VAL A 54 -6.86 16.96 14.38
CA VAL A 54 -5.42 16.72 14.36
C VAL A 54 -4.77 17.68 13.38
N ASP A 55 -4.06 18.67 13.93
CA ASP A 55 -3.22 19.56 13.13
C ASP A 55 -2.20 18.75 12.34
N ARG A 56 -2.02 19.10 11.06
CA ARG A 56 -1.10 18.41 10.16
C ARG A 56 -1.33 16.89 10.15
N HIS A 57 -2.59 16.45 10.11
CA HIS A 57 -2.99 15.02 10.07
C HIS A 57 -2.37 14.21 8.92
N ASP A 58 -1.83 14.89 7.91
CA ASP A 58 -1.11 14.36 6.75
C ASP A 58 0.42 14.29 6.95
N ALA A 59 0.94 14.75 8.08
CA ALA A 59 2.37 14.71 8.40
C ALA A 59 2.76 13.46 9.20
N PHE A 60 4.01 13.04 9.10
CA PHE A 60 4.54 11.84 9.76
C PHE A 60 4.40 11.91 11.29
N GLU A 61 4.62 13.09 11.85
CA GLU A 61 4.55 13.37 13.29
C GLU A 61 3.14 13.21 13.88
N SER A 62 2.12 13.18 13.03
CA SER A 62 0.73 12.97 13.43
C SER A 62 0.32 11.49 13.51
N LEU A 63 1.22 10.56 13.12
CA LEU A 63 1.00 9.12 13.25
C LEU A 63 0.97 8.69 14.73
N PRO A 64 0.40 7.53 15.07
CA PRO A 64 0.47 7.01 16.43
C PRO A 64 1.93 6.82 16.91
N PRO A 65 2.26 7.09 18.19
CA PRO A 65 3.64 7.00 18.70
C PRO A 65 4.33 5.66 18.46
N TRP A 66 3.57 4.55 18.45
CA TRP A 66 4.11 3.22 18.16
C TRP A 66 4.62 3.10 16.72
N ALA A 67 3.91 3.72 15.77
CA ALA A 67 4.23 3.68 14.34
C ALA A 67 5.44 4.56 14.04
N GLN A 68 5.49 5.76 14.64
CA GLN A 68 6.65 6.64 14.54
C GLN A 68 7.91 5.94 15.07
N THR A 69 7.83 5.35 16.26
CA THR A 69 8.97 4.67 16.89
C THR A 69 9.51 3.53 16.04
N THR A 70 8.66 2.61 15.58
CA THR A 70 9.13 1.43 14.81
C THR A 70 9.67 1.85 13.44
N LEU A 71 9.03 2.79 12.75
CA LEU A 71 9.51 3.28 11.44
C LEU A 71 10.82 4.05 11.57
N ALA A 72 11.01 4.83 12.65
CA ALA A 72 12.26 5.53 12.93
C ALA A 72 13.40 4.57 13.26
N GLN A 73 13.13 3.52 14.05
CA GLN A 73 14.11 2.47 14.37
C GLN A 73 14.63 1.74 13.13
N HIS A 74 13.75 1.54 12.14
CA HIS A 74 14.07 0.87 10.88
C HIS A 74 14.42 1.83 9.74
N ALA A 75 14.55 3.14 10.01
CA ALA A 75 14.88 4.13 8.99
C ALA A 75 16.28 3.91 8.39
N GLY A 76 17.20 3.30 9.12
CA GLY A 76 18.57 2.98 8.65
C GLY A 76 18.72 1.63 7.95
N ASP A 77 17.66 0.81 7.88
CA ASP A 77 17.76 -0.52 7.30
C ASP A 77 18.10 -0.46 5.80
N PRO A 78 18.90 -1.40 5.25
CA PRO A 78 19.14 -1.45 3.82
C PRO A 78 17.85 -1.77 3.05
N ARG A 79 17.52 -0.95 2.05
CA ARG A 79 16.45 -1.23 1.07
C ARG A 79 17.05 -2.00 -0.10
N ALA A 80 16.29 -2.96 -0.64
CA ALA A 80 16.73 -3.75 -1.79
C ALA A 80 16.90 -2.91 -3.06
N GLU A 81 15.99 -1.96 -3.28
CA GLU A 81 16.02 -0.98 -4.37
C GLU A 81 15.32 0.29 -3.87
N ILE A 82 15.79 1.45 -4.33
CA ILE A 82 15.16 2.74 -4.08
C ILE A 82 14.80 3.33 -5.43
N PHE A 83 13.56 3.80 -5.56
CA PHE A 83 13.05 4.43 -6.77
C PHE A 83 12.92 5.95 -6.56
N SER A 84 13.18 6.70 -7.62
CA SER A 84 12.83 8.13 -7.68
C SER A 84 11.32 8.33 -7.67
N LEU A 85 10.88 9.55 -7.36
CA LEU A 85 9.46 9.91 -7.42
C LEU A 85 8.93 9.74 -8.85
N GLU A 86 9.74 10.09 -9.85
CA GLU A 86 9.42 9.97 -11.27
C GLU A 86 9.26 8.50 -11.69
N GLU A 87 10.11 7.59 -11.22
CA GLU A 87 9.99 6.16 -11.48
C GLU A 87 8.74 5.56 -10.82
N LEU A 88 8.47 5.91 -9.56
CA LEU A 88 7.26 5.49 -8.86
C LEU A 88 6.02 6.04 -9.56
N GLU A 89 6.00 7.32 -9.90
CA GLU A 89 4.89 7.94 -10.62
C GLU A 89 4.69 7.29 -11.99
N ALA A 90 5.77 6.99 -12.72
CA ALA A 90 5.72 6.36 -14.03
C ALA A 90 5.31 4.88 -14.00
N GLY A 91 5.24 4.23 -12.82
CA GLY A 91 5.01 2.80 -12.72
C GLY A 91 6.21 1.97 -13.21
N ALA A 92 7.42 2.44 -12.96
CA ALA A 92 8.67 1.92 -13.51
C ALA A 92 9.46 1.06 -12.50
N THR A 93 8.78 0.24 -11.70
CA THR A 93 9.43 -0.66 -10.72
C THR A 93 9.64 -2.06 -11.28
N TYR A 94 10.26 -2.95 -10.52
CA TYR A 94 10.31 -4.38 -10.86
C TYR A 94 8.98 -5.13 -10.63
N ASP A 95 8.02 -4.53 -9.90
CA ASP A 95 6.79 -5.20 -9.49
C ASP A 95 5.64 -4.93 -10.47
N ALA A 96 5.31 -5.93 -11.29
CA ALA A 96 4.28 -5.79 -12.32
C ALA A 96 2.88 -5.48 -11.76
N LEU A 97 2.51 -6.02 -10.58
CA LEU A 97 1.20 -5.74 -9.99
C LEU A 97 1.13 -4.30 -9.45
N TRP A 98 2.21 -3.85 -8.84
CA TRP A 98 2.31 -2.47 -8.38
C TRP A 98 2.30 -1.49 -9.56
N ASN A 99 3.09 -1.76 -10.60
CA ASN A 99 3.13 -0.96 -11.82
C ASN A 99 1.73 -0.87 -12.45
N ALA A 100 1.04 -2.00 -12.63
CA ALA A 100 -0.33 -2.01 -13.14
C ALA A 100 -1.30 -1.20 -12.26
N THR A 101 -1.12 -1.22 -10.93
CA THR A 101 -1.91 -0.41 -10.01
C THR A 101 -1.63 1.08 -10.16
N GLN A 102 -0.37 1.47 -10.33
CA GLN A 102 -0.02 2.84 -10.66
C GLN A 102 -0.57 3.26 -12.03
N GLY A 103 -0.54 2.37 -13.02
CA GLY A 103 -1.11 2.59 -14.35
C GLY A 103 -2.62 2.83 -14.30
N GLN A 104 -3.35 2.02 -13.53
CA GLN A 104 -4.77 2.26 -13.30
C GLN A 104 -5.01 3.62 -12.63
N LEU A 105 -4.22 3.97 -11.61
CA LEU A 105 -4.38 5.25 -10.92
C LEU A 105 -4.22 6.44 -11.88
N ARG A 106 -3.26 6.36 -12.80
CA ARG A 106 -3.00 7.41 -13.80
C ARG A 106 -4.08 7.50 -14.86
N GLU A 107 -4.55 6.36 -15.37
CA GLU A 107 -5.52 6.29 -16.46
C GLU A 107 -6.94 6.56 -15.99
N ASP A 108 -7.38 5.83 -14.96
CA ASP A 108 -8.78 5.85 -14.50
C ASP A 108 -9.00 6.88 -13.39
N GLY A 109 -7.93 7.40 -12.77
CA GLY A 109 -8.01 8.29 -11.61
C GLY A 109 -8.54 7.61 -10.34
N ARG A 110 -8.60 6.28 -10.30
CA ARG A 110 -9.09 5.48 -9.17
C ARG A 110 -8.45 4.11 -9.15
N ILE A 111 -8.29 3.53 -7.97
CA ILE A 111 -7.79 2.16 -7.80
C ILE A 111 -8.65 1.42 -6.77
N HIS A 112 -8.73 0.09 -6.92
CA HIS A 112 -9.47 -0.74 -5.97
C HIS A 112 -8.87 -0.61 -4.56
N ASN A 113 -9.70 -0.49 -3.52
CA ASN A 113 -9.24 -0.19 -2.15
C ASN A 113 -8.16 -1.17 -1.66
N TYR A 114 -8.34 -2.47 -1.89
CA TYR A 114 -7.33 -3.49 -1.52
C TYR A 114 -5.99 -3.30 -2.25
N LEU A 115 -6.00 -2.85 -3.50
CA LEU A 115 -4.79 -2.53 -4.26
C LEU A 115 -4.18 -1.19 -3.82
N ARG A 116 -4.98 -0.22 -3.37
CA ARG A 116 -4.48 1.04 -2.76
C ARG A 116 -3.64 0.78 -1.53
N ILE A 117 -4.03 -0.21 -0.72
CA ILE A 117 -3.24 -0.64 0.44
C ILE A 117 -1.90 -1.21 -0.02
N LEU A 118 -1.90 -2.17 -0.96
CA LEU A 118 -0.67 -2.72 -1.52
C LEU A 118 0.22 -1.62 -2.08
N TRP A 119 -0.37 -0.75 -2.90
CA TRP A 119 0.30 0.38 -3.54
C TRP A 119 1.03 1.25 -2.52
N GLY A 120 0.33 1.67 -1.45
CA GLY A 120 0.93 2.50 -0.41
C GLY A 120 2.02 1.76 0.39
N LYS A 121 1.81 0.49 0.74
CA LYS A 121 2.77 -0.27 1.56
C LYS A 121 4.15 -0.37 0.92
N LYS A 122 4.19 -0.42 -0.42
CA LYS A 122 5.46 -0.52 -1.15
C LYS A 122 6.31 0.75 -1.13
N PHE A 123 5.73 1.93 -0.91
CA PHE A 123 6.54 3.14 -0.75
C PHE A 123 7.52 3.03 0.42
N LEU A 124 7.11 2.46 1.55
CA LEU A 124 8.00 2.26 2.70
C LEU A 124 9.22 1.39 2.36
N GLU A 125 9.06 0.44 1.45
CA GLU A 125 10.13 -0.47 1.00
C GLU A 125 11.07 0.18 -0.03
N TRP A 126 10.62 1.24 -0.70
CA TRP A 126 11.22 1.76 -1.94
C TRP A 126 11.66 3.23 -1.88
N THR A 127 11.44 3.89 -0.75
CA THR A 127 11.98 5.23 -0.48
C THR A 127 13.05 5.18 0.61
N PRO A 128 13.97 6.17 0.64
CA PRO A 128 15.07 6.18 1.62
C PRO A 128 14.56 6.22 3.06
N ARG A 129 13.53 7.03 3.33
CA ARG A 129 12.98 7.21 4.68
C ARG A 129 11.44 7.11 4.69
N PRO A 130 10.82 6.82 5.85
CA PRO A 130 9.37 6.79 5.96
C PRO A 130 8.71 8.15 5.69
N GLU A 131 9.37 9.26 5.99
CA GLU A 131 8.88 10.60 5.68
C GLU A 131 8.85 10.83 4.14
N ASP A 132 9.86 10.33 3.42
CA ASP A 132 9.89 10.35 1.95
C ASP A 132 8.76 9.48 1.36
N ALA A 133 8.47 8.33 1.96
CA ALA A 133 7.37 7.46 1.55
C ALA A 133 6.03 8.19 1.66
N LEU A 134 5.79 8.88 2.78
CA LEU A 134 4.57 9.65 3.00
C LEU A 134 4.43 10.78 1.99
N ALA A 135 5.50 11.56 1.79
CA ALA A 135 5.53 12.65 0.83
C ALA A 135 5.25 12.17 -0.60
N ALA A 136 5.89 11.08 -1.03
CA ALA A 136 5.69 10.49 -2.35
C ALA A 136 4.27 9.93 -2.54
N MET A 137 3.73 9.22 -1.55
CA MET A 137 2.34 8.74 -1.57
C MET A 137 1.36 9.90 -1.73
N LEU A 138 1.48 10.95 -0.91
CA LEU A 138 0.60 12.12 -0.96
C LEU A 138 0.71 12.85 -2.30
N ALA A 139 1.93 13.07 -2.81
CA ALA A 139 2.17 13.75 -4.07
C ALA A 139 1.50 13.01 -5.24
N ILE A 140 1.75 11.71 -5.40
CA ILE A 140 1.20 10.92 -6.50
C ILE A 140 -0.32 10.77 -6.36
N ASN A 141 -0.81 10.46 -5.14
CA ASN A 141 -2.24 10.33 -4.90
C ASN A 141 -3.01 11.62 -5.20
N ASN A 142 -2.51 12.76 -4.72
CA ASN A 142 -3.19 14.04 -4.91
C ASN A 142 -3.16 14.54 -6.35
N ARG A 143 -2.19 14.07 -7.14
CA ARG A 143 -2.06 14.38 -8.55
C ARG A 143 -3.01 13.57 -9.42
N TRP A 144 -3.10 12.26 -9.19
CA TRP A 144 -3.80 11.34 -10.09
C TRP A 144 -5.16 10.88 -9.59
N ALA A 145 -5.35 10.73 -8.29
CA ALA A 145 -6.61 10.23 -7.75
C ALA A 145 -7.71 11.30 -7.84
N LEU A 146 -8.85 10.95 -8.45
CA LEU A 146 -10.04 11.79 -8.49
C LEU A 146 -10.62 12.04 -7.08
N ASP A 147 -10.38 11.09 -6.17
CA ASP A 147 -10.73 11.20 -4.74
C ASP A 147 -9.55 11.67 -3.87
N GLY A 148 -8.46 12.14 -4.48
CA GLY A 148 -7.31 12.71 -3.79
C GLY A 148 -7.62 14.06 -3.14
N ARG A 149 -6.66 14.61 -2.38
CA ARG A 149 -6.82 15.88 -1.65
C ARG A 149 -8.07 15.90 -0.77
N ASN A 150 -8.40 14.75 -0.20
CA ASN A 150 -9.57 14.52 0.62
C ASN A 150 -9.16 13.84 1.94
N PRO A 151 -9.75 14.21 3.10
CA PRO A 151 -9.45 13.57 4.39
C PRO A 151 -9.49 12.05 4.37
N ASN A 152 -10.44 11.45 3.65
CA ASN A 152 -10.56 10.00 3.53
C ASN A 152 -9.37 9.37 2.78
N SER A 153 -8.91 10.04 1.73
CA SER A 153 -7.74 9.61 0.94
C SER A 153 -6.45 9.73 1.75
N THR A 154 -6.26 10.85 2.45
CA THR A 154 -5.14 11.06 3.39
C THR A 154 -5.15 10.04 4.53
N SER A 155 -6.32 9.71 5.07
CA SER A 155 -6.45 8.70 6.12
C SER A 155 -6.10 7.31 5.61
N GLY A 156 -6.44 6.97 4.37
CA GLY A 156 -5.98 5.73 3.73
C GLY A 156 -4.44 5.65 3.63
N ILE A 157 -3.78 6.74 3.26
CA ILE A 157 -2.32 6.83 3.19
C ILE A 157 -1.68 6.72 4.58
N THR A 158 -2.19 7.44 5.57
CA THR A 158 -1.63 7.36 6.93
C THR A 158 -1.97 6.04 7.63
N TRP A 159 -3.05 5.36 7.24
CA TRP A 159 -3.37 3.99 7.67
C TRP A 159 -2.31 3.00 7.19
N VAL A 160 -1.82 3.15 5.95
CA VAL A 160 -0.71 2.36 5.43
C VAL A 160 0.54 2.47 6.31
N MET A 161 0.71 3.58 7.03
CA MET A 161 1.83 3.79 7.96
C MET A 161 1.51 3.43 9.42
N GLY A 162 0.27 3.03 9.73
CA GLY A 162 -0.13 2.55 11.05
C GLY A 162 -1.25 3.34 11.75
N ARG A 163 -1.78 4.41 11.15
CA ARG A 163 -2.96 5.09 11.72
C ARG A 163 -4.16 4.12 11.76
N TYR A 164 -4.86 4.05 12.90
CA TYR A 164 -5.98 3.13 13.14
C TYR A 164 -5.69 1.63 12.95
N ASP A 165 -4.42 1.24 12.84
CA ASP A 165 -4.01 -0.17 12.92
C ASP A 165 -3.29 -0.41 14.26
N ARG A 166 -3.00 -1.68 14.52
CA ARG A 166 -2.17 -2.12 15.65
C ARG A 166 -0.78 -2.55 15.17
N PRO A 167 0.20 -2.67 16.07
CA PRO A 167 1.47 -3.31 15.75
C PRO A 167 1.29 -4.76 15.28
N TRP A 168 2.04 -5.15 14.25
CA TRP A 168 2.10 -6.51 13.69
C TRP A 168 3.41 -7.19 14.04
N GLY A 169 3.33 -8.47 14.38
CA GLY A 169 4.48 -9.33 14.64
C GLY A 169 4.56 -10.48 13.62
N PRO A 170 5.76 -11.03 13.35
CA PRO A 170 7.06 -10.55 13.83
C PRO A 170 7.46 -9.21 13.18
N GLU A 171 8.29 -8.43 13.88
CA GLU A 171 8.89 -7.20 13.36
C GLU A 171 9.82 -7.52 12.18
N ARG A 172 9.83 -6.64 11.17
CA ARG A 172 10.52 -6.87 9.89
C ARG A 172 11.45 -5.71 9.55
N PRO A 173 12.56 -5.98 8.84
CA PRO A 173 13.38 -4.91 8.30
C PRO A 173 12.55 -3.91 7.48
N VAL A 174 12.99 -2.65 7.49
CA VAL A 174 12.40 -1.50 6.79
C VAL A 174 11.04 -1.05 7.33
N ILE A 175 10.07 -1.96 7.45
CA ILE A 175 8.68 -1.63 7.82
C ILE A 175 8.39 -1.79 9.32
N GLY A 176 9.30 -2.40 10.08
CA GLY A 176 9.15 -2.65 11.50
C GLY A 176 7.88 -3.44 11.82
N LYS A 177 7.02 -2.87 12.68
CA LYS A 177 5.73 -3.44 13.12
C LYS A 177 4.54 -2.97 12.30
N VAL A 178 4.76 -2.23 11.21
CA VAL A 178 3.67 -1.91 10.28
C VAL A 178 3.20 -3.19 9.58
N ARG A 179 1.88 -3.33 9.39
CA ARG A 179 1.29 -4.50 8.73
C ARG A 179 1.96 -4.77 7.37
N PRO A 180 2.55 -5.97 7.16
CA PRO A 180 3.17 -6.31 5.89
C PRO A 180 2.13 -6.62 4.81
N MET A 181 2.49 -6.37 3.56
CA MET A 181 1.72 -6.80 2.39
C MET A 181 2.67 -7.09 1.22
N SER A 182 2.43 -8.17 0.48
CA SER A 182 3.21 -8.50 -0.71
C SER A 182 2.33 -8.65 -1.94
N SER A 183 2.89 -8.32 -3.09
CA SER A 183 2.22 -8.45 -4.39
C SER A 183 1.94 -9.91 -4.72
N GLU A 184 2.87 -10.82 -4.42
CA GLU A 184 2.70 -12.26 -4.61
C GLU A 184 1.51 -12.83 -3.80
N ALA A 185 1.39 -12.47 -2.51
CA ALA A 185 0.26 -12.88 -1.70
C ALA A 185 -1.06 -12.23 -2.16
N THR A 186 -0.99 -11.01 -2.69
CA THR A 186 -2.16 -10.32 -3.25
C THR A 186 -2.64 -10.98 -4.54
N ALA A 187 -1.73 -11.28 -5.46
CA ALA A 187 -2.02 -11.95 -6.73
C ALA A 187 -2.61 -13.36 -6.56
N ARG A 188 -2.31 -14.05 -5.45
CA ARG A 188 -2.96 -15.32 -5.09
C ARG A 188 -4.40 -15.17 -4.62
N LYS A 189 -4.78 -14.02 -4.04
CA LYS A 189 -6.12 -13.77 -3.49
C LYS A 189 -7.08 -13.19 -4.51
N VAL A 190 -6.57 -12.37 -5.43
CA VAL A 190 -7.35 -11.71 -6.47
C VAL A 190 -6.77 -12.09 -7.82
N ASN A 191 -7.61 -12.49 -8.76
CA ASN A 191 -7.17 -12.81 -10.12
C ASN A 191 -6.75 -11.52 -10.85
N VAL A 192 -5.44 -11.28 -10.89
CA VAL A 192 -4.85 -10.03 -11.40
C VAL A 192 -4.19 -10.17 -12.78
N THR A 193 -4.19 -11.34 -13.42
CA THR A 193 -3.47 -11.54 -14.69
C THR A 193 -3.91 -10.54 -15.76
N ARG A 194 -5.22 -10.51 -16.07
CA ARG A 194 -5.79 -9.55 -17.04
C ARG A 194 -5.67 -8.10 -16.58
N TYR A 195 -5.65 -7.87 -15.28
CA TYR A 195 -5.48 -6.54 -14.71
C TYR A 195 -4.06 -6.02 -14.98
N ILE A 196 -3.05 -6.85 -14.76
CA ILE A 196 -1.64 -6.53 -15.02
C ILE A 196 -1.42 -6.28 -16.51
N GLU A 197 -1.90 -7.18 -17.37
CA GLU A 197 -1.81 -7.03 -18.83
C GLU A 197 -2.39 -5.69 -19.30
N ARG A 198 -3.62 -5.38 -18.85
CA ARG A 198 -4.32 -4.16 -19.27
C ARG A 198 -3.58 -2.89 -18.89
N TYR A 199 -3.21 -2.73 -17.63
CA TYR A 199 -2.70 -1.44 -17.14
C TYR A 199 -1.20 -1.27 -17.32
N THR A 200 -0.43 -2.36 -17.44
CA THR A 200 1.00 -2.25 -17.74
C THR A 200 1.22 -1.79 -19.19
N ALA A 201 0.34 -2.18 -20.12
CA ALA A 201 0.41 -1.75 -21.52
C ALA A 201 0.21 -0.23 -21.72
N LEU A 202 -0.31 0.48 -20.71
CA LEU A 202 -0.52 1.93 -20.73
C LEU A 202 0.64 2.73 -20.12
N LEU A 203 1.61 2.04 -19.53
CA LEU A 203 2.75 2.69 -18.90
C LEU A 203 3.83 3.02 -19.94
N PRO A 204 4.60 4.09 -19.71
CA PRO A 204 5.81 4.33 -20.49
C PRO A 204 6.77 3.15 -20.33
N ALA A 205 7.52 2.83 -21.39
CA ALA A 205 8.59 1.85 -21.28
C ALA A 205 9.57 2.30 -20.17
N ARG A 206 9.97 1.36 -19.31
CA ARG A 206 11.01 1.63 -18.32
C ARG A 206 12.26 2.03 -19.09
N ALA A 207 12.79 3.21 -18.83
CA ALA A 207 14.10 3.58 -19.35
C ALA A 207 15.10 2.52 -18.88
N GLU A 208 15.85 1.93 -19.81
CA GLU A 208 16.99 1.08 -19.46
C GLU A 208 18.01 1.98 -18.76
N THR A 209 17.95 2.05 -17.44
CA THR A 209 19.04 2.65 -16.67
C THR A 209 20.23 1.71 -16.85
N GLU A 210 21.25 2.18 -17.60
CA GLU A 210 22.55 1.53 -17.67
C GLU A 210 23.06 1.33 -16.25
N ARG A 211 22.88 0.13 -15.71
CA ARG A 211 23.49 -0.22 -14.43
C ARG A 211 25.00 -0.23 -14.65
N PRO A 212 25.80 0.36 -13.74
CA PRO A 212 27.24 0.16 -13.77
C PRO A 212 27.48 -1.36 -13.79
N ARG A 213 28.10 -1.86 -14.86
CA ARG A 213 28.56 -3.24 -14.89
C ARG A 213 29.50 -3.39 -13.72
N ASP A 214 29.15 -4.28 -12.80
CA ASP A 214 30.05 -4.69 -11.75
C ASP A 214 31.33 -5.21 -12.42
N LYS A 215 32.43 -4.46 -12.32
CA LYS A 215 33.74 -4.89 -12.76
C LYS A 215 34.29 -5.86 -11.71
N GLY A 216 33.67 -7.04 -11.63
CA GLY A 216 34.02 -8.11 -10.71
C GLY A 216 34.73 -9.26 -11.42
N ALA A 217 36.06 -9.26 -11.30
CA ALA A 217 36.99 -10.39 -11.45
C ALA A 217 37.13 -11.07 -12.82
N SER A 218 38.16 -10.66 -13.56
CA SER A 218 38.86 -11.54 -14.49
C SER A 218 39.38 -12.77 -13.73
N LYS A 219 38.72 -13.92 -13.87
CA LYS A 219 39.34 -15.21 -13.55
C LYS A 219 40.31 -15.55 -14.67
N GLY A 220 41.60 -15.60 -14.31
CA GLY A 220 42.67 -16.03 -15.18
C GLY A 220 42.41 -17.44 -15.70
N ALA A 221 42.77 -17.62 -16.97
CA ALA A 221 42.85 -18.91 -17.63
C ALA A 221 43.85 -19.82 -16.88
N GLY A 222 43.40 -21.02 -16.53
CA GLY A 222 44.21 -22.12 -16.02
C GLY A 222 43.78 -23.39 -16.72
N THR A 223 44.71 -23.96 -17.47
CA THR A 223 44.59 -25.04 -18.46
C THR A 223 44.13 -26.39 -17.90
N SER A 224 43.36 -27.08 -18.75
CA SER A 224 43.18 -28.53 -18.91
C SER A 224 44.15 -29.48 -18.18
N GLY A 225 43.57 -30.46 -17.48
CA GLY A 225 44.22 -31.71 -17.07
C GLY A 225 43.17 -32.83 -17.02
N GLU A 226 43.49 -33.92 -17.71
CA GLU A 226 42.66 -35.08 -18.04
C GLU A 226 42.18 -35.94 -16.86
N ASP A 227 41.17 -36.76 -17.20
CA ASP A 227 40.62 -37.96 -16.57
C ASP A 227 41.41 -38.64 -15.43
N VAL A 228 40.66 -39.16 -14.44
CA VAL A 228 40.69 -40.56 -13.95
C VAL A 228 39.76 -40.68 -12.71
N LEU A 229 38.70 -41.51 -12.83
CA LEU A 229 38.08 -42.27 -11.72
C LEU A 229 38.75 -43.66 -11.68
N PRO A 230 38.65 -44.55 -10.63
CA PRO A 230 37.86 -44.59 -9.37
C PRO A 230 38.74 -45.16 -8.20
N PRO A 231 38.34 -46.09 -7.27
CA PRO A 231 37.11 -46.37 -6.48
C PRO A 231 37.36 -46.14 -4.95
N THR A 232 36.46 -46.24 -3.96
CA THR A 232 35.25 -47.03 -3.65
C THR A 232 34.22 -46.19 -2.90
#